data_AF-A0A662QUL6-F1
#
_entry.id   AF-A0A662QUL6-F1
#
_cell.length_a   1.000
_cell.length_b   1.000
_cell.length_c   1.000
_cell.angle_alpha   90.00
_cell.angle_beta   90.00
_cell.angle_gamma   90.00
#
_symmetry.space_group_name_H-M   'P 1'
#
loop_
_entity.id
_entity.type
_entity.pdbx_description
1 polymer ?
#
loop_
_entity_poly.entity_id
_entity_poly.type
_entity_poly.pdbx_seq_one_letter_code
_entity_poly.pdbx_strand_id
1 'polypeptide(L)' 'MAKIKDSDAEERMYKNVFVCMKCNAKRRAKSKENLLCRKCGSNNMRAKKKAAKK' A
#
# COMPACT_ATOMS: atom_id res chain seq x y z
N MET A 1 -20.83 -10.81 -12.98
CA MET A 1 -20.47 -10.59 -11.56
C MET A 1 -20.40 -9.09 -11.33
N ALA A 2 -21.43 -8.49 -10.71
CA ALA A 2 -21.44 -7.06 -10.41
C ALA A 2 -20.32 -6.76 -9.40
N LYS A 3 -19.36 -5.89 -9.77
CA LYS A 3 -18.36 -5.38 -8.85
C LYS A 3 -19.05 -4.42 -7.88
N ILE A 4 -19.55 -4.93 -6.76
CA ILE A 4 -19.94 -4.10 -5.64
C ILE A 4 -18.67 -3.37 -5.20
N LYS A 5 -18.61 -2.08 -5.53
CA LYS A 5 -17.48 -1.21 -5.24
C LYS A 5 -17.64 -0.74 -3.80
N ASP A 6 -17.36 -1.64 -2.87
CA ASP A 6 -17.46 -1.35 -1.44
C ASP A 6 -16.29 -0.44 -1.04
N SER A 7 -16.57 0.86 -0.97
CA SER A 7 -15.58 1.91 -0.69
C SER A 7 -14.88 1.69 0.65
N ASP A 8 -15.60 1.14 1.63
CA ASP A 8 -15.12 0.89 2.98
C ASP A 8 -14.14 -0.30 3.02
N ALA A 9 -14.42 -1.39 2.30
CA ALA A 9 -13.48 -2.48 2.08
C ALA A 9 -12.21 -2.02 1.35
N GLU A 10 -12.34 -1.12 0.38
CA GLU A 10 -11.19 -0.56 -0.34
C GLU A 10 -10.30 0.29 0.57
N GLU A 11 -10.89 1.11 1.44
CA GLU A 11 -10.13 1.88 2.42
C GLU A 11 -9.38 0.96 3.40
N ARG A 12 -10.04 -0.07 3.95
CA ARG A 12 -9.39 -1.02 4.87
C ARG A 12 -8.20 -1.74 4.26
N MET A 13 -8.31 -2.12 2.99
CA MET A 13 -7.31 -2.95 2.31
C MET A 13 -6.14 -2.17 1.70
N TYR A 14 -6.33 -0.90 1.35
CA TYR A 14 -5.39 -0.16 0.50
C TYR A 14 -4.98 1.22 1.03
N LYS A 15 -5.78 1.87 1.90
CA LYS A 15 -5.47 3.20 2.41
C LYS A 15 -4.15 3.14 3.19
N ASN A 16 -3.18 3.95 2.77
CA ASN A 16 -1.90 4.11 3.47
C ASN A 16 -1.07 2.81 3.59
N VAL A 17 -1.35 1.80 2.75
CA VAL A 17 -0.59 0.54 2.74
C VAL A 17 0.51 0.61 1.68
N PHE A 18 1.75 0.43 2.12
CA PHE A 18 2.93 0.32 1.29
C PHE A 18 3.48 -1.10 1.32
N VAL A 19 4.00 -1.55 0.18
CA VAL A 19 4.63 -2.85 -0.01
C VAL A 19 6.09 -2.60 -0.35
N CYS A 20 7.01 -3.22 0.36
CA CYS A 20 8.41 -3.15 0.01
C CYS A 20 8.69 -3.95 -1.27
N MET A 21 9.50 -3.40 -2.16
CA MET A 21 9.85 -4.04 -3.43
C MET A 21 10.98 -5.07 -3.31
N LYS A 22 11.67 -5.14 -2.16
CA LYS A 22 12.67 -6.19 -1.86
C LYS A 22 12.06 -7.34 -1.06
N CYS A 23 11.47 -7.01 0.08
CA CYS A 23 11.05 -7.96 1.11
C CYS A 23 9.55 -8.36 0.99
N ASN A 24 8.79 -7.72 0.09
CA ASN A 24 7.32 -7.81 -0.03
C ASN A 24 6.53 -7.55 1.28
N ALA A 25 7.19 -7.08 2.34
CA ALA A 25 6.53 -6.74 3.58
C ALA A 25 5.59 -5.56 3.38
N LYS A 26 4.42 -5.65 4.03
CA LYS A 26 3.41 -4.60 4.04
C LYS A 26 3.66 -3.71 5.25
N ARG A 27 3.60 -2.39 5.05
CA ARG A 27 3.69 -1.39 6.13
C ARG A 27 2.59 -0.36 5.93
N ARG A 28 1.91 0.03 7.01
CA ARG A 28 1.00 1.17 6.98
C ARG A 28 1.76 2.45 7.36
N ALA A 29 1.60 3.51 6.58
CA ALA A 29 2.19 4.82 6.87
C ALA A 29 1.40 5.95 6.21
N LYS A 30 1.49 7.17 6.75
CA LYS A 30 0.79 8.34 6.20
C LYS A 30 1.39 8.79 4.86
N SER A 31 2.70 8.72 4.72
CA SER A 31 3.43 9.08 3.49
C SER A 31 4.52 8.05 3.18
N LYS A 32 5.03 8.10 1.94
CA LYS A 32 6.19 7.32 1.50
C LYS A 32 7.51 7.94 1.98
N GLU A 33 7.50 9.21 2.36
CA GLU A 33 8.69 9.94 2.80
C GLU A 33 9.32 9.24 4.01
N ASN A 34 10.62 8.94 3.91
CA ASN A 34 11.40 8.25 4.93
C ASN A 34 10.84 6.87 5.35
N LEU A 35 10.09 6.20 4.46
CA LEU A 35 9.48 4.92 4.77
C LEU A 35 10.44 3.73 4.54
N LEU A 36 10.95 3.16 5.63
CA LEU A 36 11.81 1.97 5.61
C LEU A 36 11.01 0.65 5.78
N CYS A 37 11.39 -0.44 5.08
CA CYS A 37 10.89 -1.80 5.35
C CYS A 37 11.39 -2.23 6.72
N ARG A 38 10.48 -2.60 7.64
CA ARG A 38 10.83 -3.12 8.97
C ARG A 38 11.56 -4.47 8.93
N LYS A 39 11.55 -5.18 7.80
CA LYS A 39 12.19 -6.49 7.61
C LYS A 39 13.60 -6.40 7.03
N CYS A 40 13.83 -5.55 6.02
CA CYS A 40 15.10 -5.48 5.27
C CYS A 40 15.77 -4.10 5.29
N GLY A 41 15.20 -3.13 5.99
CA GLY A 41 15.74 -1.77 6.09
C GLY A 41 15.64 -0.93 4.81
N SER A 42 15.26 -1.48 3.65
CA SER A 42 15.23 -0.69 2.41
C SER A 42 14.13 0.37 2.40
N ASN A 43 14.41 1.50 1.76
CA ASN A 43 13.46 2.59 1.48
C ASN A 43 12.61 2.36 0.20
N ASN A 44 12.85 1.27 -0.52
CA ASN A 44 12.13 0.93 -1.74
C ASN A 44 10.75 0.36 -1.42
N MET A 45 9.78 1.25 -1.19
CA MET A 45 8.38 0.93 -0.96
C MET A 45 7.46 1.50 -2.06
N ARG A 46 6.49 0.69 -2.50
CA ARG A 46 5.42 1.07 -3.44
C ARG A 46 4.08 1.12 -2.72
N ALA A 47 3.18 2.03 -3.09
CA ALA A 47 1.81 1.97 -2.61
C ALA A 47 1.12 0.69 -3.12
N LYS A 48 0.31 0.04 -2.28
CA LYS A 48 -0.36 -1.23 -2.62
C LYS A 48 -1.42 -1.06 -3.71
N LYS A 49 -1.97 0.14 -3.87
CA LYS A 49 -2.93 0.46 -4.93
C LYS A 49 -2.31 1.40 -5.96
N LYS A 50 -2.38 1.02 -7.24
CA LYS A 50 -2.40 2.00 -8.34
C LYS A 50 -3.77 2.68 -8.30
N ALA A 51 -3.80 4.01 -8.29
CA ALA A 51 -5.00 4.72 -8.67
C ALA A 51 -5.38 4.22 -10.06
N ALA A 52 -6.51 3.52 -10.19
CA ALA A 52 -7.21 3.55 -11.47
C ALA A 52 -7.49 5.04 -11.69
N LYS A 53 -6.89 5.62 -12.74
CA LYS A 53 -7.24 6.98 -13.16
C LYS A 53 -8.77 7.02 -13.26
N LYS A 54 -9.37 8.01 -12.62
CA LYS A 54 -10.79 8.35 -12.83
C LYS A 54 -11.00 8.63 -14.31
#